data_AF-A0A816ZCY9-F1
#
_entry.id   AF-A0A816ZCY9-F1
#
_cell.length_a   1.000
_cell.length_b   1.000
_cell.length_c   1.000
_cell.angle_alpha   90.00
_cell.angle_beta   90.00
_cell.angle_gamma   90.00
#
_symmetry.space_group_name_H-M   'P 1'
#
loop_
_entity.id
_entity.type
_entity.pdbx_description
1 polymer ?
#
loop_
_entity_poly.entity_id
_entity_poly.type
_entity_poly.pdbx_seq_one_letter_code
_entity_poly.pdbx_strand_id
1 'polypeptide(L)'
;MELELGLKITRARDNDVSSSTDFKVSRDVFGQLWHSRETDSVFILTLHLKGFKKDGIGTEINKEGDMLTIRGRKQVEEMVLVKWVKWRKESEIKEFKKVFRIPDIVNLDKIKARFEEEDGTLTVTFPKKVKGITGLKIEEVEEAEKTEEKNRARRRNQRGERT
;
A
#
# COMPACT_ATOMS: atom_id res chain seq x y z
N MET A 1 20.20 20.07 29.54
CA MET A 1 19.08 19.97 28.58
C MET A 1 18.69 18.50 28.55
N GLU A 2 17.57 18.15 29.16
CA GLU A 2 17.10 16.76 29.20
C GLU A 2 16.45 16.41 27.86
N LEU A 3 16.97 15.39 27.19
CA LEU A 3 16.38 14.85 25.97
C LEU A 3 15.15 14.03 26.38
N GLU A 4 13.96 14.61 26.31
CA GLU A 4 12.71 13.88 26.52
C GLU A 4 12.53 12.84 25.40
N LEU A 5 12.98 11.60 25.66
CA LEU A 5 12.74 10.45 24.80
C LEU A 5 11.27 10.01 24.92
N GLY A 6 10.37 10.74 24.27
CA GLY A 6 8.97 10.34 24.14
C GLY A 6 8.86 9.07 23.29
N LEU A 7 8.45 7.94 23.88
CA LEU A 7 8.10 6.74 23.13
C LEU A 7 6.82 7.01 22.31
N LYS A 8 6.98 7.09 20.99
CA LYS A 8 5.88 7.28 20.04
C LYS A 8 5.30 5.92 19.67
N ILE A 9 4.13 5.57 20.21
CA ILE A 9 3.47 4.28 19.94
C ILE A 9 2.33 4.51 18.95
N THR A 10 2.44 3.99 17.73
CA THR A 10 1.32 4.00 16.78
C THR A 10 0.52 2.72 16.95
N ARG A 11 -0.79 2.81 17.22
CA ARG A 11 -1.66 1.64 17.38
C ARG A 11 -2.73 1.65 16.30
N ALA A 12 -2.69 0.66 15.40
CA ALA A 12 -3.81 0.42 14.50
C ALA A 12 -5.01 -0.09 15.30
N ARG A 13 -6.24 0.16 14.84
CA ARG A 13 -7.48 -0.29 15.50
C ARG A 13 -7.67 -1.82 15.53
N ASP A 14 -6.74 -2.55 14.95
CA ASP A 14 -6.58 -3.99 15.11
C ASP A 14 -5.14 -4.25 15.59
N ASN A 15 -4.94 -5.28 16.41
CA ASN A 15 -4.00 -5.37 17.55
C ASN A 15 -2.48 -5.39 17.24
N ASP A 16 -1.98 -4.63 16.27
CA ASP A 16 -0.55 -4.61 15.90
C ASP A 16 0.17 -3.37 16.48
N VAL A 17 1.08 -3.61 17.42
CA VAL A 17 1.98 -2.60 18.00
C VAL A 17 3.28 -2.62 17.19
N SER A 18 3.39 -1.72 16.20
CA SER A 18 4.63 -1.55 15.45
C SER A 18 5.50 -0.48 16.14
N SER A 19 6.64 -0.91 16.69
CA SER A 19 7.64 -0.04 17.31
C SER A 19 8.60 0.48 16.23
N SER A 20 8.50 1.77 15.91
CA SER A 20 9.35 2.41 14.89
C SER A 20 10.71 2.80 15.49
N THR A 21 11.78 2.11 15.11
CA THR A 21 13.11 2.72 15.05
C THR A 21 13.36 3.17 13.62
N ASP A 22 13.36 4.49 13.43
CA ASP A 22 13.61 5.21 12.18
C ASP A 22 14.98 4.85 11.56
N PHE A 23 14.97 4.00 10.53
CA PHE A 23 16.02 3.95 9.52
C PHE A 23 15.49 4.58 8.23
N LYS A 24 16.18 5.63 7.79
CA LYS A 24 15.98 6.34 6.52
C LYS A 24 16.18 5.39 5.34
N VAL A 25 15.13 4.71 4.91
CA VAL A 25 14.99 4.18 3.56
C VAL A 25 13.68 4.72 3.01
N SER A 26 13.83 5.58 2.00
CA SER A 26 12.75 6.11 1.18
C SER A 26 11.84 4.97 0.68
N ARG A 27 10.52 5.26 0.65
CA ARG A 27 9.47 4.71 -0.26
C ARG A 27 8.48 3.61 0.13
N ASP A 28 8.49 3.00 1.32
CA ASP A 28 7.35 2.17 1.74
C ASP A 28 6.94 2.46 3.19
N VAL A 29 6.10 3.48 3.38
CA VAL A 29 5.52 3.90 4.69
C VAL A 29 4.68 2.79 5.36
N PHE A 30 4.43 1.69 4.65
CA PHE A 30 3.63 0.55 5.12
C PHE A 30 4.44 -0.72 5.45
N GLY A 31 5.76 -0.74 5.26
CA GLY A 31 6.52 -2.00 5.35
C GLY A 31 5.95 -3.07 4.41
N GLN A 32 5.37 -2.62 3.29
CA GLN A 32 4.59 -3.44 2.37
C GLN A 32 5.52 -4.27 1.52
N LEU A 33 5.93 -5.40 2.07
CA LEU A 33 6.72 -6.39 1.35
C LEU A 33 5.83 -7.03 0.29
N TRP A 34 6.26 -6.93 -0.96
CA TRP A 34 5.69 -7.69 -2.06
C TRP A 34 6.75 -8.58 -2.66
N HIS A 35 6.30 -9.69 -3.25
CA HIS A 35 7.15 -10.55 -4.05
C HIS A 35 6.33 -11.13 -5.21
N SER A 36 7.02 -11.46 -6.29
CA SER A 36 6.44 -12.14 -7.43
C SER A 36 7.10 -13.51 -7.61
N ARG A 37 6.30 -14.50 -7.98
CA ARG A 37 6.74 -15.85 -8.32
C ARG A 37 6.22 -16.21 -9.69
N GLU A 38 7.07 -16.85 -10.48
CA GLU A 38 6.72 -17.41 -11.78
C GLU A 38 6.69 -18.94 -11.70
N THR A 39 5.68 -19.53 -12.34
CA THR A 39 5.62 -20.96 -12.68
C THR A 39 5.47 -21.07 -14.20
N ASP A 40 5.68 -22.25 -14.77
CA ASP A 40 5.42 -22.59 -16.17
C ASP A 40 4.11 -22.01 -16.75
N SER A 41 3.04 -22.02 -15.94
CA SER A 41 1.68 -21.68 -16.39
C SER A 41 1.10 -20.40 -15.78
N VAL A 42 1.76 -19.79 -14.79
CA VAL A 42 1.15 -18.72 -13.97
C VAL A 42 2.19 -17.81 -13.31
N PHE A 43 1.88 -16.52 -13.19
CA PHE A 43 2.56 -15.62 -12.25
C PHE A 43 1.70 -15.41 -11.02
N ILE A 44 2.35 -15.28 -9.87
CA ILE A 44 1.71 -15.04 -8.58
C ILE A 44 2.38 -13.80 -7.99
N LEU A 45 1.60 -12.77 -7.73
CA LEU A 45 2.03 -11.57 -7.02
C LEU A 45 1.42 -11.58 -5.63
N THR A 46 2.25 -11.45 -4.61
CA THR A 46 1.83 -11.48 -3.21
C THR A 46 2.24 -10.17 -2.54
N LEU A 47 1.30 -9.50 -1.89
CA LEU A 47 1.51 -8.26 -1.14
C LEU A 47 1.06 -8.44 0.31
N HIS A 48 1.94 -8.11 1.25
CA HIS A 48 1.61 -8.11 2.67
C HIS A 48 1.01 -6.74 3.07
N LEU A 49 -0.29 -6.73 3.32
CA LEU A 49 -1.17 -5.60 3.64
C LEU A 49 -1.74 -5.70 5.06
N LYS A 50 -0.86 -5.91 6.06
CA LYS A 50 -1.31 -6.00 7.46
C LYS A 50 -2.03 -4.73 7.93
N GLY A 51 -3.17 -4.94 8.58
CA GLY A 51 -4.03 -3.88 9.11
C GLY A 51 -4.82 -3.11 8.03
N PHE A 52 -4.85 -3.58 6.79
CA PHE A 52 -5.83 -3.13 5.80
C PHE A 52 -7.07 -4.01 5.86
N LYS A 53 -8.23 -3.41 5.61
CA LYS A 53 -9.50 -4.12 5.43
C LYS A 53 -9.76 -4.29 3.94
N LYS A 54 -10.54 -5.30 3.58
CA LYS A 54 -10.92 -5.55 2.18
C LYS A 54 -11.52 -4.33 1.48
N ASP A 55 -12.42 -3.59 2.15
CA ASP A 55 -13.03 -2.35 1.62
C ASP A 55 -12.01 -1.24 1.35
N GLY A 56 -10.89 -1.26 2.08
CA GLY A 56 -9.80 -0.32 1.91
C GLY A 56 -8.90 -0.62 0.73
N ILE A 57 -9.04 -1.75 0.05
CA ILE A 57 -8.13 -2.22 -1.02
C ILE A 57 -8.85 -2.16 -2.37
N GLY A 58 -8.20 -1.55 -3.36
CA GLY A 58 -8.67 -1.49 -4.74
C GLY A 58 -7.63 -2.06 -5.70
N THR A 59 -8.09 -2.82 -6.70
CA THR A 59 -7.27 -3.36 -7.78
C THR A 59 -7.87 -2.98 -9.11
N GLU A 60 -7.09 -2.38 -10.00
CA GLU A 60 -7.53 -1.87 -11.29
C GLU A 60 -6.53 -2.24 -12.38
N ILE A 61 -7.00 -2.79 -13.49
CA ILE A 61 -6.17 -3.03 -14.69
C ILE A 61 -6.46 -1.91 -15.68
N ASN A 62 -5.42 -1.33 -16.28
CA ASN A 62 -5.60 -0.27 -17.28
C ASN A 62 -6.29 -0.81 -18.56
N LYS A 63 -6.77 0.10 -19.42
CA LYS A 63 -7.49 -0.27 -20.65
C LYS A 63 -6.63 -1.09 -21.63
N GLU A 64 -5.33 -0.86 -21.62
CA GLU A 64 -4.36 -1.55 -22.48
C GLU A 64 -4.01 -2.96 -21.95
N GLY A 65 -4.28 -3.23 -20.66
CA GLY A 65 -4.09 -4.54 -20.07
C GLY A 65 -2.65 -4.85 -19.64
N ASP A 66 -1.73 -3.89 -19.73
CA ASP A 66 -0.32 -4.06 -19.40
C ASP A 66 0.05 -3.53 -18.00
N MET A 67 -0.88 -2.90 -17.28
CA MET A 67 -0.63 -2.35 -15.94
C MET A 67 -1.72 -2.74 -14.94
N LEU A 68 -1.29 -3.29 -13.80
CA LEU A 68 -2.10 -3.50 -12.60
C LEU A 68 -1.79 -2.40 -11.58
N THR A 69 -2.78 -1.60 -11.23
CA THR A 69 -2.72 -0.67 -10.11
C THR A 69 -3.36 -1.28 -8.87
N ILE A 70 -2.62 -1.32 -7.77
CA ILE A 70 -3.11 -1.71 -6.45
C ILE A 70 -3.10 -0.47 -5.56
N ARG A 71 -4.25 -0.13 -4.99
CA ARG A 71 -4.42 0.99 -4.06
C ARG A 71 -4.87 0.45 -2.72
N GLY A 72 -4.45 1.10 -1.64
CA GLY A 72 -5.05 0.83 -0.35
C GLY A 72 -5.11 2.05 0.53
N ARG A 73 -6.14 2.11 1.38
CA ARG A 73 -6.36 3.16 2.38
C ARG A 73 -6.67 2.54 3.73
N LYS A 74 -6.10 3.09 4.80
CA LYS A 74 -6.48 2.75 6.17
C LYS A 74 -6.42 3.97 7.09
N GLN A 75 -7.33 4.02 8.06
CA GLN A 75 -7.26 5.00 9.14
C GLN A 75 -6.32 4.48 10.23
N VAL A 76 -5.38 5.32 10.65
CA VAL A 76 -4.41 5.04 11.70
C VAL A 76 -4.65 6.02 12.83
N GLU A 77 -4.82 5.49 14.05
CA GLU A 77 -4.90 6.33 15.24
C GLU A 77 -3.53 6.40 15.91
N GLU A 78 -3.00 7.61 16.05
CA GLU A 78 -1.75 7.81 16.78
C GLU A 78 -2.04 8.03 18.27
N MET A 79 -1.48 7.17 19.12
CA MET A 79 -1.58 7.26 20.58
C MET A 79 -0.21 7.60 21.16
N VAL A 80 0.02 8.86 21.52
CA VAL A 80 1.27 9.22 22.18
C VAL A 80 1.10 9.01 23.69
N LEU A 81 1.97 8.20 24.27
CA LEU A 81 2.08 8.06 25.72
C LEU A 81 3.12 9.07 26.21
N VAL A 82 2.67 10.12 26.90
CA VAL A 82 3.58 11.10 27.53
C VAL A 82 3.33 11.05 29.03
N LYS A 83 4.38 10.78 29.82
CA LYS A 83 4.31 10.75 31.30
C LYS A 83 3.15 9.89 31.83
N TRP A 84 2.96 8.69 31.29
CA TRP A 84 1.86 7.75 31.66
C TRP A 84 0.44 8.25 31.39
N VAL A 85 0.27 9.44 30.80
CA VAL A 85 -1.01 9.98 30.36
C VAL A 85 -1.22 9.63 28.89
N LYS A 86 -2.39 9.06 28.57
CA LYS A 86 -2.76 8.69 27.21
C LYS A 86 -3.28 9.91 26.46
N TRP A 87 -2.52 10.41 25.49
CA TRP A 87 -2.95 11.49 24.60
C TRP A 87 -3.36 10.90 23.24
N ARG A 88 -4.61 11.10 22.83
CA ARG A 88 -5.10 10.73 21.48
C ARG A 88 -4.78 11.89 20.55
N LYS A 89 -3.81 11.72 19.64
CA LYS A 89 -3.21 12.88 18.97
C LYS A 89 -3.88 13.26 17.67
N GLU A 90 -4.29 12.33 16.82
CA GLU A 90 -5.12 12.59 15.63
C GLU A 90 -5.39 11.27 14.91
N SER A 91 -6.47 11.19 14.13
CA SER A 91 -6.70 10.10 13.18
C SER A 91 -6.09 10.47 11.83
N GLU A 92 -5.01 9.80 11.45
CA GLU A 92 -4.36 9.97 10.15
C GLU A 92 -4.92 8.97 9.14
N ILE A 93 -5.16 9.38 7.90
CA ILE A 93 -5.46 8.46 6.81
C ILE A 93 -4.14 8.15 6.12
N LYS A 94 -3.74 6.88 6.12
CA LYS A 94 -2.61 6.41 5.32
C LYS A 94 -3.13 5.74 4.06
N GLU A 95 -2.53 6.09 2.92
CA GLU A 95 -2.84 5.50 1.61
C GLU A 95 -1.56 5.11 0.85
N PHE A 96 -1.66 4.07 0.02
CA PHE A 96 -0.61 3.68 -0.90
C PHE A 96 -1.18 3.43 -2.30
N LYS A 97 -0.29 3.53 -3.29
CA LYS A 97 -0.53 3.13 -4.67
C LYS A 97 0.73 2.44 -5.19
N LYS A 98 0.59 1.20 -5.64
CA LYS A 98 1.64 0.45 -6.34
C LYS A 98 1.16 0.09 -7.73
N VAL A 99 2.04 0.17 -8.72
CA VAL A 99 1.72 -0.16 -10.11
C VAL A 99 2.67 -1.24 -10.58
N PHE A 100 2.12 -2.31 -11.16
CA PHE A 100 2.86 -3.47 -11.62
C PHE A 100 2.65 -3.66 -13.11
N ARG A 101 3.73 -3.92 -13.84
CA ARG A 101 3.65 -4.25 -15.26
C ARG A 101 3.23 -5.71 -15.45
N ILE A 102 2.22 -5.91 -16.29
CA ILE A 102 1.68 -7.22 -16.67
C ILE A 102 2.34 -7.64 -17.99
N PRO A 103 3.02 -8.79 -18.04
CA PRO A 103 3.55 -9.33 -19.29
C PRO A 103 2.44 -9.69 -20.29
N ASP A 104 2.66 -9.47 -21.59
CA ASP A 104 1.66 -9.73 -22.65
C ASP A 104 1.18 -11.20 -22.72
N ILE A 105 2.03 -12.12 -22.27
CA ILE A 105 1.71 -13.55 -22.20
C ILE A 105 0.58 -13.87 -21.20
N VAL A 106 0.19 -12.93 -20.34
CA VAL A 106 -0.89 -13.14 -19.37
C VAL A 106 -2.26 -13.13 -20.04
N ASN A 107 -3.12 -14.05 -19.62
CA ASN A 107 -4.54 -14.06 -19.94
C ASN A 107 -5.30 -13.15 -18.96
N LEU A 108 -5.59 -11.93 -19.42
CA LEU A 108 -6.21 -10.87 -18.62
C LEU A 108 -7.59 -11.24 -18.06
N ASP A 109 -8.39 -11.97 -18.84
CA ASP A 109 -9.75 -12.38 -18.46
C ASP A 109 -9.76 -13.33 -17.25
N LYS A 110 -8.66 -14.07 -17.05
CA LYS A 110 -8.52 -15.06 -15.98
C LYS A 110 -7.73 -14.57 -14.78
N ILE A 111 -7.38 -13.28 -14.73
CA ILE A 111 -6.69 -12.71 -13.56
C ILE A 111 -7.64 -12.78 -12.36
N LYS A 112 -7.12 -13.21 -11.22
CA LYS A 112 -7.87 -13.30 -9.96
C LYS A 112 -7.10 -12.64 -8.84
N ALA A 113 -7.80 -11.86 -8.03
CA ALA A 113 -7.27 -11.27 -6.81
C ALA A 113 -8.03 -11.81 -5.59
N ARG A 114 -7.30 -12.22 -4.56
CA ARG A 114 -7.86 -12.69 -3.29
C ARG A 114 -7.13 -12.01 -2.14
N PHE A 115 -7.90 -11.39 -1.25
CA PHE A 115 -7.39 -10.82 -0.01
C PHE A 115 -7.81 -11.70 1.16
N GLU A 116 -6.84 -12.10 1.99
CA GLU A 116 -7.06 -12.84 3.23
C GLU A 116 -6.83 -11.88 4.40
N GLU A 117 -7.91 -11.54 5.11
CA GLU A 117 -7.87 -10.49 6.16
C GLU A 117 -7.10 -10.95 7.41
N GLU A 118 -7.17 -12.24 7.75
CA GLU A 118 -6.45 -12.82 8.91
C GLU A 118 -4.92 -12.69 8.75
N ASP A 119 -4.38 -13.10 7.61
CA ASP A 119 -2.96 -12.94 7.29
C ASP A 119 -2.59 -11.53 6.81
N GLY A 120 -3.60 -10.73 6.47
CA GLY A 120 -3.44 -9.44 5.82
C GLY A 120 -2.68 -9.54 4.50
N THR A 121 -2.99 -10.54 3.67
CA THR A 121 -2.23 -10.82 2.44
C THR A 121 -3.11 -10.76 1.20
N LEU A 122 -2.69 -9.98 0.20
CA LEU A 122 -3.30 -9.94 -1.13
C LEU A 122 -2.49 -10.81 -2.08
N THR A 123 -3.15 -11.77 -2.70
CA THR A 123 -2.57 -12.60 -3.76
C THR A 123 -3.28 -12.32 -5.08
N VAL A 124 -2.51 -11.96 -6.10
CA VAL A 124 -2.98 -11.77 -7.46
C VAL A 124 -2.36 -12.83 -8.37
N THR A 125 -3.21 -13.58 -9.04
CA THR A 125 -2.83 -14.70 -9.91
C THR A 125 -3.02 -14.29 -11.36
N PHE A 126 -1.98 -14.46 -12.18
CA PHE A 126 -1.94 -14.10 -13.60
C PHE A 126 -1.68 -15.37 -14.43
N PRO A 127 -2.73 -16.04 -14.92
CA PRO A 127 -2.58 -17.22 -15.76
C PRO A 127 -1.93 -16.87 -17.08
N LYS A 128 -1.01 -17.69 -17.57
CA LYS A 128 -0.38 -17.51 -18.89
C LYS A 128 -1.30 -18.04 -20.00
N LYS A 129 -1.24 -17.41 -21.18
CA LYS A 129 -1.88 -17.87 -22.42
C LYS A 129 -1.22 -19.14 -22.95
N VAL A 130 0.11 -19.23 -22.80
CA VAL A 130 0.95 -20.33 -23.31
C VAL A 130 1.86 -20.84 -22.19
N LYS A 131 2.03 -22.17 -22.11
CA LYS A 131 2.92 -22.84 -21.14
C LYS A 131 4.35 -22.92 -21.67
N GLY A 132 5.32 -23.15 -20.80
CA GLY A 132 6.73 -23.38 -21.15
C GLY A 132 7.59 -22.12 -21.28
N ILE A 133 6.98 -20.94 -21.30
CA ILE A 133 7.70 -19.66 -21.36
C ILE A 133 8.03 -19.24 -19.93
N THR A 134 9.31 -19.10 -19.64
CA THR A 134 9.85 -18.73 -18.31
C THR A 134 10.87 -17.60 -18.44
N GLY A 135 11.13 -16.88 -17.35
CA GLY A 135 12.12 -15.80 -17.30
C GLY A 135 11.52 -14.39 -17.40
N LEU A 136 10.19 -14.26 -17.36
CA LEU A 136 9.51 -12.97 -17.32
C LEU A 136 9.22 -12.58 -15.87
N LYS A 137 9.28 -11.29 -15.57
CA LYS A 137 9.04 -10.77 -14.22
C LYS A 137 7.91 -9.75 -14.24
N ILE A 138 7.15 -9.75 -13.14
CA ILE A 138 6.26 -8.63 -12.80
C ILE A 138 7.13 -7.59 -12.10
N GLU A 139 7.24 -6.42 -12.70
CA GLU A 139 8.05 -5.31 -12.20
C GLU A 139 7.14 -4.23 -11.63
N GLU A 140 7.50 -3.69 -10.45
CA GLU A 140 6.88 -2.49 -9.92
C GLU A 140 7.39 -1.28 -10.72
N VAL A 141 6.47 -0.45 -11.18
CA VAL A 141 6.77 0.81 -11.86
C VAL A 141 6.66 1.93 -10.82
N GLU A 142 7.76 2.63 -10.57
CA GLU A 142 7.74 3.84 -9.75
C GLU A 142 7.07 4.97 -10.54
N GLU A 143 5.75 5.12 -10.40
CA GLU A 143 5.10 6.35 -10.86
C GLU A 143 5.50 7.50 -9.92
N ALA A 144 6.29 8.44 -10.45
CA ALA A 144 6.64 9.69 -9.77
C ALA A 144 5.35 10.44 -9.37
N GLU A 145 5.25 10.73 -8.08
CA GLU A 145 4.05 11.21 -7.38
C GLU A 145 3.52 12.54 -7.95
N LYS A 146 2.39 12.51 -8.68
CA LYS A 146 1.52 13.69 -8.89
C LYS A 146 0.51 13.90 -7.75
N THR A 147 0.85 13.48 -6.53
CA THR A 147 -0.04 13.57 -5.37
C THR A 147 0.04 14.95 -4.67
N GLU A 148 1.12 15.72 -4.88
CA GLU A 148 1.27 17.04 -4.24
C GLU A 148 0.37 18.14 -4.84
N GLU A 149 0.04 18.09 -6.13
CA GLU A 149 -0.70 19.17 -6.78
C GLU A 149 -2.18 19.22 -6.37
N LYS A 150 -2.79 18.05 -6.08
CA LYS A 150 -4.19 17.96 -5.66
C LYS A 150 -4.40 18.44 -4.21
N ASN A 151 -3.41 18.19 -3.34
CA ASN A 151 -3.44 18.71 -1.96
C ASN A 151 -3.11 20.21 -1.89
N ARG A 152 -2.28 20.74 -2.81
CA ARG A 152 -2.07 22.19 -2.95
C ARG A 152 -3.31 22.90 -3.47
N ALA A 153 -4.03 22.32 -4.43
CA ALA A 153 -5.27 22.90 -4.97
C ALA A 153 -6.38 23.01 -3.90
N ARG A 154 -6.53 21.99 -3.03
CA ARG A 154 -7.52 22.03 -1.93
C ARG A 154 -7.19 23.08 -0.86
N ARG A 155 -5.91 23.32 -0.57
CA ARG A 155 -5.49 24.37 0.38
C ARG A 155 -5.66 25.79 -0.17
N ARG A 156 -5.71 25.97 -1.50
CA ARG A 156 -5.86 27.29 -2.12
C ARG A 156 -7.32 27.79 -2.10
N ASN A 157 -8.31 26.88 -2.20
CA ASN A 157 -9.73 27.27 -2.17
C ASN A 157 -10.25 27.71 -0.80
N GLN A 158 -9.68 27.23 0.32
CA GLN A 158 -10.16 27.63 1.66
C GLN A 158 -9.68 29.02 2.12
N ARG A 159 -8.73 29.66 1.41
CA ARG A 159 -8.29 31.04 1.71
C ARG A 159 -9.05 32.12 0.93
N GLY A 160 -9.94 31.73 0.00
CA GLY A 160 -10.66 32.66 -0.87
C GLY A 160 -12.03 33.13 -0.37
N GLU A 161 -12.58 32.54 0.69
CA GLU A 161 -13.93 32.85 1.23
C GLU A 161 -13.90 33.73 2.50
N ARG A 162 -12.84 34.52 2.69
CA ARG A 162 -12.78 35.58 3.73
C ARG A 162 -12.32 36.89 3.11
N THR A 163 -13.19 37.51 2.32
CA THR A 163 -13.18 38.94 2.01
C THR A 163 -14.61 39.42 1.93
#